data_AF-A0A285EGL7-F1
#
_entry.id   AF-A0A285EGL7-F1
#
_cell.length_a   1.000
_cell.length_b   1.000
_cell.length_c   1.000
_cell.angle_alpha   90.00
_cell.angle_beta   90.00
_cell.angle_gamma   90.00
#
_symmetry.space_group_name_H-M   'P 1'
#
loop_
_entity.id
_entity.type
_entity.pdbx_description
1 polymer ?
#
loop_
_entity_poly.entity_id
_entity_poly.type
_entity_poly.pdbx_seq_one_letter_code
_entity_poly.pdbx_strand_id
1 'polypeptide(L)'
;MTGTDTSTEAPWDLSFLRVGALVSAALTAVAAPVAGLLAGWDDAAGVLVGALVVTAFFVVSGVVVAWAGRVNDAFTLPAALGAFFVKALVLFAVLNALPEEGWLDRLTLAWTVIVGALLWSAVQLRWVWTRPLYYVQPPAPPVARTDSPVGVDPDGPAERG
;
A
#
# COMPACT_ATOMS: atom_id res chain seq x y z
N MET A 1 -24.15 8.78 30.22
CA MET A 1 -23.79 7.51 29.60
C MET A 1 -22.79 7.80 28.49
N THR A 2 -21.52 7.48 28.72
CA THR A 2 -20.41 7.68 27.79
C THR A 2 -20.38 6.53 26.79
N GLY A 3 -20.86 6.77 25.56
CA GLY A 3 -20.62 5.88 24.44
C GLY A 3 -19.20 6.08 23.93
N THR A 4 -18.29 5.19 24.32
CA THR A 4 -16.98 5.06 23.68
C THR A 4 -17.16 4.24 22.40
N ASP A 5 -17.54 4.90 21.31
CA ASP A 5 -17.49 4.31 19.97
C ASP A 5 -16.03 4.34 19.48
N THR A 6 -15.18 3.49 20.06
CA THR A 6 -13.80 3.28 19.61
C THR A 6 -13.76 2.23 18.51
N SER A 7 -14.38 2.51 17.37
CA SER A 7 -14.15 1.74 16.15
C SER A 7 -14.79 2.44 14.95
N THR A 8 -13.99 3.12 14.13
CA THR A 8 -14.01 3.10 12.65
C THR A 8 -13.16 4.26 12.13
N GLU A 9 -12.50 4.03 11.00
CA GLU A 9 -11.62 4.93 10.23
C GLU A 9 -10.14 4.89 10.63
N ALA A 10 -9.42 3.91 10.09
CA ALA A 10 -8.02 4.12 9.79
C ALA A 10 -7.96 5.10 8.59
N PRO A 11 -7.48 6.35 8.74
CA PRO A 11 -7.50 7.35 7.66
C PRO A 11 -6.63 7.02 6.44
N TRP A 12 -5.86 5.91 6.50
CA TRP A 12 -4.93 5.49 5.45
C TRP A 12 -5.13 4.02 5.09
N ASP A 13 -5.85 3.78 4.00
CA ASP A 13 -6.13 2.44 3.48
C ASP A 13 -4.88 1.85 2.77
N LEU A 14 -4.30 0.80 3.37
CA LEU A 14 -3.12 0.09 2.87
C LEU A 14 -3.46 -1.09 1.93
N SER A 15 -4.72 -1.26 1.52
CA SER A 15 -5.14 -2.34 0.62
C SER A 15 -4.36 -2.38 -0.69
N PHE A 16 -3.87 -1.23 -1.17
CA PHE A 16 -3.01 -1.16 -2.36
C PHE A 16 -1.69 -1.92 -2.19
N LEU A 17 -1.16 -2.06 -0.97
CA LEU A 17 0.06 -2.85 -0.72
C LEU A 17 -0.17 -4.32 -1.04
N ARG A 18 -1.35 -4.86 -0.71
CA ARG A 18 -1.70 -6.25 -1.00
C ARG A 18 -1.84 -6.49 -2.50
N VAL A 19 -2.53 -5.58 -3.20
CA VAL A 19 -2.70 -5.68 -4.66
C VAL A 19 -1.36 -5.52 -5.37
N GLY A 20 -0.56 -4.53 -4.98
CA GLY A 20 0.80 -4.33 -5.50
C GLY A 20 1.67 -5.56 -5.30
N ALA A 21 1.70 -6.13 -4.08
CA ALA A 21 2.48 -7.32 -3.78
C ALA A 21 2.04 -8.53 -4.61
N LEU A 22 0.73 -8.73 -4.81
CA LEU A 22 0.21 -9.82 -5.64
C LEU A 22 0.57 -9.64 -7.13
N VAL A 23 0.45 -8.42 -7.66
CA VAL A 23 0.80 -8.12 -9.06
C VAL A 23 2.30 -8.29 -9.27
N SER A 24 3.14 -7.80 -8.36
CA SER A 24 4.59 -8.01 -8.41
C SER A 24 4.94 -9.49 -8.32
N ALA A 25 4.34 -10.25 -7.39
CA ALA A 25 4.57 -11.69 -7.27
C ALA A 25 4.17 -12.44 -8.55
N ALA A 26 3.03 -12.11 -9.14
CA ALA A 26 2.57 -12.72 -10.39
C ALA A 26 3.53 -12.41 -11.55
N LEU A 27 3.99 -11.17 -11.68
CA LEU A 27 4.97 -10.80 -12.71
C LEU A 27 6.30 -11.52 -12.48
N THR A 28 6.81 -11.55 -11.25
CA THR A 28 8.05 -12.25 -10.90
C THR A 28 7.95 -13.75 -11.19
N ALA A 29 6.80 -14.37 -10.93
CA ALA A 29 6.56 -15.78 -11.22
C ALA A 29 6.64 -16.10 -12.73
N VAL A 30 6.38 -15.13 -13.61
CA VAL A 30 6.52 -15.28 -15.07
C VAL A 30 7.91 -14.86 -15.54
N ALA A 31 8.43 -13.73 -15.04
CA ALA A 31 9.69 -13.16 -15.47
C ALA A 31 10.90 -14.01 -15.07
N ALA A 32 10.89 -14.63 -13.88
CA ALA A 32 12.02 -15.45 -13.42
C ALA A 32 12.23 -16.72 -14.28
N PRO A 33 11.19 -17.51 -14.62
CA PRO A 33 11.33 -18.60 -15.58
C PRO A 33 11.76 -18.13 -16.97
N VAL A 34 11.21 -17.02 -17.47
CA VAL A 34 11.57 -16.50 -18.79
C VAL A 34 13.04 -16.08 -18.85
N ALA A 35 13.54 -15.38 -17.83
CA ALA A 35 14.96 -15.05 -17.72
C ALA A 35 15.84 -16.30 -17.58
N GLY A 36 15.40 -17.26 -16.75
CA GLY A 36 16.05 -18.55 -16.58
C GLY A 36 16.25 -19.34 -17.87
N LEU A 37 15.23 -19.35 -18.73
CA LEU A 37 15.22 -20.07 -19.99
C LEU A 37 15.98 -19.35 -21.12
N LEU A 38 15.99 -18.02 -21.12
CA LEU A 38 16.57 -17.22 -22.22
C LEU A 38 18.03 -16.81 -21.98
N ALA A 39 18.41 -16.57 -20.73
CA ALA A 39 19.69 -15.94 -20.39
C ALA A 39 20.48 -16.78 -19.37
N GLY A 40 19.80 -17.53 -18.50
CA GLY A 40 20.40 -18.50 -17.58
C GLY A 40 19.80 -18.42 -16.18
N TRP A 41 20.05 -19.44 -15.35
CA TRP A 41 19.48 -19.51 -14.00
C TRP A 41 20.04 -18.44 -13.05
N ASP A 42 21.23 -17.93 -13.32
CA ASP A 42 21.84 -16.79 -12.64
C ASP A 42 21.01 -15.50 -12.84
N ASP A 43 20.50 -15.28 -14.05
CA ASP A 43 19.60 -14.16 -14.36
C ASP A 43 18.23 -14.31 -13.70
N ALA A 44 17.72 -15.55 -13.59
CA ALA A 44 16.50 -15.82 -12.83
C ALA A 44 16.65 -15.42 -11.35
N ALA A 45 17.83 -15.65 -10.75
CA ALA A 45 18.12 -15.19 -9.40
C ALA A 45 18.17 -13.65 -9.34
N GLY A 46 18.75 -12.99 -10.34
CA GLY A 46 18.70 -11.53 -10.51
C GLY A 46 17.28 -10.97 -10.49
N VAL A 47 16.36 -11.63 -11.21
CA VAL A 47 14.94 -11.25 -11.23
C VAL A 47 14.29 -11.40 -9.85
N LEU A 48 14.54 -12.51 -9.15
CA LEU A 48 13.99 -12.74 -7.81
C LEU A 48 14.48 -11.72 -6.79
N VAL A 49 15.79 -11.44 -6.79
CA VAL A 49 16.40 -10.45 -5.89
C VAL A 49 15.89 -9.05 -6.20
N GLY A 50 15.84 -8.66 -7.47
CA GLY A 50 15.32 -7.35 -7.88
C GLY A 50 13.86 -7.15 -7.47
N ALA A 51 13.02 -8.17 -7.66
CA ALA A 51 11.63 -8.14 -7.24
C ALA A 51 11.46 -8.01 -5.72
N LEU A 52 12.28 -8.72 -4.93
CA LEU A 52 12.28 -8.64 -3.47
C LEU A 52 12.66 -7.22 -3.01
N VAL A 53 13.71 -6.64 -3.58
CA VAL A 53 14.16 -5.28 -3.28
C VAL A 53 13.05 -4.27 -3.56
N VAL A 54 12.45 -4.32 -4.74
CA VAL A 54 11.33 -3.42 -5.11
C VAL A 54 10.17 -3.57 -4.13
N THR A 55 9.75 -4.80 -3.85
CA THR A 55 8.61 -5.04 -2.95
C THR A 55 8.88 -4.50 -1.55
N ALA A 56 10.05 -4.79 -0.97
CA ALA A 56 10.44 -4.29 0.34
C ALA A 56 10.46 -2.76 0.38
N PHE A 57 11.04 -2.15 -0.66
CA PHE A 57 11.12 -0.71 -0.82
C PHE A 57 9.73 -0.06 -0.78
N PHE A 58 8.82 -0.51 -1.65
CA PHE A 58 7.50 0.10 -1.74
C PHE A 58 6.63 -0.16 -0.51
N VAL A 59 6.72 -1.34 0.11
CA VAL A 59 6.03 -1.65 1.37
C VAL A 59 6.50 -0.70 2.49
N VAL A 60 7.82 -0.56 2.68
CA VAL A 60 8.37 0.35 3.71
C VAL A 60 7.94 1.79 3.43
N SER A 61 7.94 2.23 2.17
CA SER A 61 7.45 3.56 1.79
C SER A 61 5.99 3.77 2.19
N GLY A 62 5.12 2.81 1.86
CA GLY A 62 3.70 2.89 2.21
C GLY A 62 3.48 2.98 3.71
N VAL A 63 4.22 2.19 4.50
CA VAL A 63 4.15 2.21 5.97
C VAL A 63 4.64 3.53 6.55
N VAL A 64 5.77 4.06 6.06
CA VAL A 64 6.32 5.35 6.52
C VAL A 64 5.37 6.49 6.21
N VAL A 65 4.79 6.52 5.01
CA VAL A 65 3.82 7.55 4.60
C VAL A 65 2.54 7.47 5.43
N ALA A 66 1.97 6.27 5.61
CA ALA A 66 0.80 6.07 6.44
C ALA A 66 1.05 6.40 7.92
N TRP A 67 2.28 6.18 8.41
CA TRP A 67 2.68 6.62 9.74
C TRP A 67 2.80 8.15 9.82
N ALA A 68 3.45 8.80 8.84
CA ALA A 68 3.61 10.25 8.81
C ALA A 68 2.27 10.99 8.74
N GLY A 69 1.35 10.52 7.89
CA GLY A 69 -0.01 11.06 7.78
C GLY A 69 -0.88 10.82 9.02
N ARG A 70 -0.51 9.90 9.92
CA ARG A 70 -1.16 9.79 11.24
C ARG A 70 -0.64 10.81 12.25
N VAL A 71 0.58 11.33 12.05
CA VAL A 71 1.20 12.31 12.95
C VAL A 71 0.75 13.72 12.58
N ASN A 72 0.97 14.12 11.32
CA ASN A 72 0.52 15.41 10.75
C ASN A 72 0.71 15.37 9.22
N ASP A 73 -0.31 15.80 8.47
CA ASP A 73 -0.30 15.84 7.00
C ASP A 73 0.87 16.64 6.41
N ALA A 74 1.40 17.63 7.14
CA ALA A 74 2.57 18.40 6.72
C ALA A 74 3.85 17.54 6.59
N PHE A 75 3.95 16.41 7.31
CA PHE A 75 5.11 15.52 7.24
C PHE A 75 5.04 14.50 6.12
N THR A 76 3.91 14.36 5.44
CA THR A 76 3.70 13.34 4.41
C THR A 76 4.65 13.53 3.23
N LEU A 77 4.83 14.77 2.76
CA LEU A 77 5.70 15.10 1.63
C LEU A 77 7.19 14.94 1.99
N PRO A 78 7.71 15.52 3.10
CA PRO A 78 9.07 15.25 3.56
C PRO A 78 9.35 13.76 3.78
N ALA A 79 8.41 13.01 4.35
CA ALA A 79 8.56 11.57 4.57
C ALA A 79 8.63 10.79 3.25
N ALA A 80 7.80 11.15 2.27
CA ALA A 80 7.84 10.54 0.94
C ALA A 80 9.17 10.81 0.23
N LEU A 81 9.63 12.06 0.24
CA LEU A 81 10.89 12.46 -0.39
C LEU A 81 12.10 11.83 0.30
N GLY A 82 12.10 11.81 1.63
CA GLY A 82 13.14 11.15 2.44
C GLY A 82 13.19 9.64 2.19
N ALA A 83 12.03 8.97 2.15
CA ALA A 83 11.97 7.55 1.84
C ALA A 83 12.47 7.23 0.42
N PHE A 84 12.21 8.11 -0.55
CA PHE A 84 12.74 7.98 -1.91
C PHE A 84 14.25 8.18 -1.95
N PHE A 85 14.77 9.21 -1.27
CA PHE A 85 16.20 9.47 -1.20
C PHE A 85 16.98 8.32 -0.57
N VAL A 86 16.49 7.79 0.55
CA VAL A 86 17.09 6.60 1.21
C VAL A 86 17.11 5.40 0.26
N LYS A 87 16.03 5.16 -0.49
CA LYS A 87 15.99 4.07 -1.49
C LYS A 87 17.04 4.24 -2.57
N ALA A 88 17.20 5.44 -3.10
CA ALA A 88 18.19 5.72 -4.14
C ALA A 88 19.60 5.42 -3.63
N LEU A 89 19.94 5.84 -2.41
CA LEU A 89 21.23 5.57 -1.78
C LEU A 89 21.46 4.07 -1.53
N VAL A 90 20.45 3.36 -1.01
CA VAL A 90 20.55 1.91 -0.78
C VAL A 90 20.73 1.17 -2.10
N LEU A 91 19.96 1.51 -3.14
CA LEU A 91 20.08 0.86 -4.45
C LEU A 91 21.46 1.14 -5.07
N PHE A 92 21.93 2.38 -4.98
CA PHE A 92 23.26 2.75 -5.45
C PHE A 92 24.36 1.95 -4.72
N ALA A 93 24.27 1.84 -3.39
CA ALA A 93 25.23 1.06 -2.60
C ALA A 93 25.20 -0.43 -2.95
N VAL A 94 24.02 -1.03 -3.11
CA VAL A 94 23.86 -2.44 -3.49
C VAL A 94 24.48 -2.70 -4.86
N LEU A 95 24.18 -1.87 -5.86
CA LEU A 95 24.72 -2.04 -7.21
C LEU A 95 26.25 -1.89 -7.25
N ASN A 96 26.82 -1.00 -6.45
CA ASN A 96 28.28 -0.84 -6.35
C ASN A 96 28.95 -1.97 -5.55
N ALA A 97 28.25 -2.60 -4.61
CA ALA A 97 28.78 -3.68 -3.80
C ALA A 97 28.82 -5.04 -4.54
N LEU A 98 28.04 -5.19 -5.61
CA LEU A 98 28.08 -6.40 -6.44
C LEU A 98 29.41 -6.47 -7.20
N PRO A 99 30.05 -7.63 -7.37
CA PRO A 99 31.23 -7.78 -8.24
C PRO A 99 30.85 -7.59 -9.73
N GLU A 100 31.83 -7.24 -10.57
CA GLU A 100 31.61 -7.07 -12.03
C GLU A 100 31.41 -8.41 -12.73
N GLU A 101 32.15 -9.44 -12.30
CA GLU A 101 32.05 -10.82 -12.79
C GLU A 101 31.43 -11.71 -11.69
N GLY A 102 30.19 -11.43 -11.32
CA GLY A 102 29.43 -12.21 -10.34
C GLY A 102 28.45 -13.19 -10.99
N TRP A 103 27.96 -14.14 -10.20
CA TRP A 103 26.80 -15.01 -10.53
C TRP A 103 25.47 -14.24 -10.62
N LEU A 104 25.49 -12.92 -10.43
CA LEU A 104 24.32 -12.06 -10.48
C LEU A 104 24.59 -10.94 -11.48
N ASP A 105 23.94 -11.00 -12.64
CA ASP A 105 24.09 -9.97 -13.65
C ASP A 105 23.52 -8.63 -13.17
N ARG A 106 24.40 -7.61 -13.11
CA ARG A 106 24.02 -6.26 -12.68
C ARG A 106 22.99 -5.64 -13.62
N LEU A 107 23.07 -5.93 -14.92
CA LEU A 107 22.16 -5.34 -15.91
C LEU A 107 20.74 -5.91 -15.76
N THR A 108 20.62 -7.23 -15.63
CA THR A 108 19.35 -7.92 -15.35
C THR A 108 18.73 -7.47 -14.03
N LEU A 109 19.53 -7.35 -12.97
CA LEU A 109 19.06 -6.82 -11.68
C LEU A 109 18.55 -5.38 -11.82
N ALA A 110 19.31 -4.50 -12.49
CA ALA A 110 18.93 -3.10 -12.68
C ALA A 110 17.61 -2.97 -13.48
N TRP A 111 17.47 -3.68 -14.58
CA TRP A 111 16.24 -3.67 -15.38
C TRP A 111 15.05 -4.23 -14.61
N THR A 112 15.25 -5.31 -13.84
CA THR A 112 14.19 -5.87 -12.99
C THR A 112 13.70 -4.82 -11.98
N VAL A 113 14.62 -4.11 -11.33
CA VAL A 113 14.27 -3.06 -10.36
C VAL A 113 13.50 -1.93 -11.05
N ILE A 114 13.95 -1.48 -12.23
CA ILE A 114 13.29 -0.41 -12.99
C ILE A 114 11.87 -0.82 -13.39
N VAL A 115 11.71 -1.97 -14.05
CA VAL A 115 10.41 -2.46 -14.51
C VAL A 115 9.47 -2.73 -13.34
N GLY A 116 9.98 -3.35 -12.27
CA GLY A 116 9.21 -3.60 -11.05
C GLY A 116 8.73 -2.31 -10.39
N ALA A 117 9.61 -1.30 -10.28
CA ALA A 117 9.26 -0.01 -9.70
C ALA A 117 8.23 0.74 -10.55
N LEU A 118 8.37 0.72 -11.88
CA LEU A 118 7.40 1.34 -12.79
C LEU A 118 6.04 0.66 -12.73
N LEU A 119 6.01 -0.69 -12.71
CA LEU A 119 4.78 -1.45 -12.56
C LEU A 119 4.07 -1.11 -11.25
N TRP A 120 4.82 -1.15 -10.13
CA TRP A 120 4.25 -0.82 -8.83
C TRP A 120 3.70 0.61 -8.81
N SER A 121 4.47 1.56 -9.36
CA SER A 121 4.06 2.95 -9.45
C SER A 121 2.76 3.08 -10.23
N ALA A 122 2.61 2.39 -11.37
CA ALA A 122 1.38 2.38 -12.15
C ALA A 122 0.19 1.80 -11.36
N VAL A 123 0.37 0.71 -10.61
CA VAL A 123 -0.67 0.14 -9.73
C VAL A 123 -1.09 1.14 -8.66
N GLN A 124 -0.13 1.78 -8.01
CA GLN A 124 -0.39 2.77 -6.98
C GLN A 124 -1.09 4.00 -7.55
N LEU A 125 -0.62 4.53 -8.69
CA LEU A 125 -1.23 5.68 -9.37
C LEU A 125 -2.66 5.36 -9.80
N ARG A 126 -2.88 4.17 -10.38
CA ARG A 126 -4.21 3.71 -10.79
C ARG A 126 -5.15 3.64 -9.58
N TRP A 127 -4.68 3.14 -8.45
CA TRP A 127 -5.47 3.07 -7.22
C TRP A 127 -5.82 4.46 -6.69
N VAL A 128 -4.86 5.40 -6.68
CA VAL A 128 -5.10 6.79 -6.23
C VAL A 128 -6.09 7.51 -7.16
N TRP A 129 -5.89 7.40 -8.47
CA TRP A 129 -6.72 8.09 -9.47
C TRP A 129 -8.13 7.52 -9.62
N THR A 130 -8.38 6.30 -9.14
CA THR A 130 -9.72 5.70 -9.17
C THR A 130 -10.58 6.04 -7.96
N ARG A 131 -10.01 6.62 -6.91
CA ARG A 131 -10.74 6.93 -5.69
C ARG A 131 -11.35 8.34 -5.75
N PRO A 132 -12.61 8.51 -5.31
CA PRO A 132 -13.22 9.83 -5.23
C PRO A 132 -12.50 10.70 -4.19
N LEU A 133 -11.99 11.85 -4.64
CA LEU A 133 -11.52 12.91 -3.74
C LEU A 133 -12.72 13.74 -3.30
N TYR A 134 -13.19 13.51 -2.08
CA TYR A 134 -14.29 14.27 -1.49
C TYR A 134 -13.81 15.68 -1.11
N TYR A 135 -14.00 16.63 -2.01
CA TYR A 135 -13.82 18.05 -1.70
C TYR A 135 -14.90 18.58 -0.74
N VAL A 136 -16.04 17.89 -0.67
CA VAL A 136 -17.13 18.16 0.27
C VAL A 136 -17.43 16.85 1.01
N GLN A 137 -17.52 16.91 2.34
CA GLN A 137 -17.88 15.74 3.14
C GLN A 137 -19.24 15.21 2.67
N PRO A 138 -19.34 13.92 2.30
CA PRO A 138 -20.61 13.30 1.94
C PRO A 138 -21.63 13.46 3.08
N PRO A 139 -22.91 13.72 2.76
CA PRO A 139 -23.97 13.66 3.77
C PRO A 139 -23.90 12.31 4.51
N ALA A 140 -23.98 12.35 5.84
CA ALA A 140 -23.96 11.14 6.65
C ALA A 140 -25.04 10.16 6.15
N PRO A 141 -24.73 8.85 6.05
CA PRO A 141 -25.72 7.85 5.69
C PRO A 141 -26.95 7.98 6.60
N PRO A 142 -28.19 7.80 6.08
CA PRO A 142 -29.36 7.82 6.91
C PRO A 142 -29.18 6.82 8.05
N VAL A 143 -29.14 7.31 9.29
CA VAL A 143 -29.13 6.44 10.46
C VAL A 143 -30.41 5.61 10.36
N ALA A 144 -30.27 4.31 10.14
CA ALA A 144 -31.40 3.40 10.22
C ALA A 144 -31.97 3.56 11.62
N ARG A 145 -33.09 4.29 11.75
CA ARG A 145 -33.80 4.43 13.00
C ARG A 145 -34.14 3.00 13.40
N THR A 146 -33.45 2.49 14.41
CA THR A 146 -33.93 1.30 15.09
C THR A 146 -35.22 1.77 15.72
N ASP A 147 -36.34 1.50 15.06
CA ASP A 147 -37.67 1.65 15.64
C ASP A 147 -37.71 0.63 16.79
N SER A 148 -37.13 1.02 17.93
CA SER A 148 -37.44 0.40 19.20
C SER A 148 -38.95 0.58 19.33
N PRO A 149 -39.73 -0.50 19.42
CA PRO A 149 -41.17 -0.36 19.59
C PRO A 149 -41.35 0.56 20.77
N VAL A 150 -42.00 1.70 20.53
CA VAL A 150 -42.40 2.65 21.57
C VAL A 150 -42.86 1.81 22.75
N GLY A 151 -42.09 1.86 23.84
CA GLY A 151 -42.48 1.21 25.08
C GLY A 151 -43.86 1.73 25.40
N VAL A 152 -44.86 0.86 25.29
CA VAL A 152 -46.15 1.10 25.92
C VAL A 152 -45.82 1.29 27.38
N ASP A 153 -45.91 2.52 27.84
CA ASP A 153 -45.83 2.85 29.26
C ASP A 153 -47.00 2.12 29.95
N PRO A 154 -46.73 1.10 30.78
CA PRO A 154 -47.79 0.36 31.45
C PRO A 154 -48.48 1.19 32.55
N ASP A 155 -47.97 2.38 32.89
CA ASP A 155 -48.44 3.22 34.01
C ASP A 155 -49.04 4.58 33.56
N GLY A 156 -49.53 4.68 32.33
CA GLY A 156 -50.34 5.84 31.91
C GLY A 156 -51.63 5.95 32.75
N PRO A 157 -51.96 7.11 33.35
CA PRO A 157 -53.12 7.24 34.20
C PRO A 157 -54.40 6.97 33.41
N ALA A 158 -55.26 6.10 33.95
CA ALA A 158 -56.57 5.83 33.41
C ALA A 158 -57.45 7.10 33.52
N GLU A 159 -57.46 7.90 32.46
CA GLU A 159 -58.44 8.95 32.23
C GLU A 159 -59.84 8.30 32.17
N ARG A 160 -60.58 8.39 33.28
CA ARG A 160 -62.02 8.14 33.32
C ARG A 160 -62.74 9.42 32.90
N GLY A 161 -63.49 9.34 31.80
CA GLY A 161 -64.44 10.35 31.35
C GLY A 161 -65.44 9.74 30.39
#